data_AF-A0A1I1TIY1-F1
#
_entry.id   AF-A0A1I1TIY1-F1
#
_cell.length_a   1.000
_cell.length_b   1.000
_cell.length_c   1.000
_cell.angle_alpha   90.00
_cell.angle_beta   90.00
_cell.angle_gamma   90.00
#
_symmetry.space_group_name_H-M   'P 1'
#
loop_
_entity.id
_entity.type
_entity.pdbx_description
1 polymer ?
#
loop_
_entity_poly.entity_id
_entity_poly.type
_entity_poly.pdbx_seq_one_letter_code
_entity_poly.pdbx_strand_id
1 'polypeptide(L)'
;MSRFHVHVAVADLGEGIAFYNALFGTEPSVQKEDYAKWELTDPAVNFAISARGREPGVDHLGFQAADEAEQTHLAERARTADAAGLAEVGTTCCYAVSDKYWATDPAGVAWETFHSLGEAQLFHDPASSCCTPAAEEPASTGCCG
;
A
#
# COMPACT_ATOMS: atom_id res chain seq x y z
N MET A 1 3.85 -11.45 -13.77
CA MET A 1 2.94 -11.99 -12.75
C MET A 1 2.95 -11.01 -11.61
N SER A 2 1.76 -10.56 -11.21
CA SER A 2 1.58 -9.64 -10.10
C SER A 2 2.17 -10.18 -8.79
N ARG A 3 2.72 -9.30 -7.95
CA ARG A 3 3.17 -9.63 -6.59
C ARG A 3 2.11 -9.23 -5.58
N PHE A 4 1.97 -10.02 -4.52
CA PHE A 4 1.15 -9.61 -3.40
C PHE A 4 1.84 -8.46 -2.65
N HIS A 5 1.08 -7.42 -2.31
CA HIS A 5 1.58 -6.27 -1.59
C HIS A 5 1.01 -6.22 -0.18
N VAL A 6 1.86 -5.90 0.79
CA VAL A 6 1.47 -5.63 2.17
C VAL A 6 2.24 -4.41 2.65
N HIS A 7 1.52 -3.45 3.23
CA HIS A 7 2.11 -2.38 4.01
C HIS A 7 1.72 -2.55 5.48
N VAL A 8 2.71 -2.57 6.37
CA VAL A 8 2.50 -2.58 7.83
C VAL A 8 2.97 -1.28 8.45
N ALA A 9 2.09 -0.60 9.18
CA ALA A 9 2.49 0.50 10.04
C ALA A 9 3.19 -0.06 11.27
N VAL A 10 4.35 0.49 11.62
CA VAL A 10 5.15 0.06 12.78
C VAL A 10 5.43 1.24 13.71
N ALA A 11 5.58 0.97 15.00
CA ALA A 11 5.91 1.99 15.98
C ALA A 11 7.38 2.44 15.87
N ASP A 12 8.29 1.49 15.61
CA ASP A 12 9.72 1.73 15.44
C ASP A 12 10.22 1.04 14.15
N LEU A 13 10.84 1.83 13.27
CA LEU A 13 11.33 1.31 11.98
C LEU A 13 12.53 0.38 12.14
N GLY A 14 13.43 0.68 13.08
CA GLY A 14 14.64 -0.11 13.30
C GLY A 14 14.33 -1.51 13.85
N GLU A 15 13.43 -1.59 14.83
CA GLU A 15 12.93 -2.86 15.34
C GLU A 15 12.21 -3.66 14.25
N GLY A 16 11.37 -2.99 13.44
CA GLY A 16 10.70 -3.59 12.29
C GLY A 16 11.67 -4.17 11.28
N ILE A 17 12.67 -3.39 10.84
CA ILE A 17 13.70 -3.85 9.88
C ILE A 17 14.45 -5.07 10.44
N ALA A 18 14.87 -5.03 11.71
CA ALA A 18 15.59 -6.14 12.32
C ALA A 18 14.75 -7.43 12.31
N PHE A 19 13.46 -7.33 12.65
CA PHE A 19 12.54 -8.46 12.63
C PHE A 19 12.34 -9.02 11.21
N TYR A 20 11.99 -8.17 10.23
CA TYR A 20 11.69 -8.63 8.87
C TYR A 20 12.93 -9.11 8.12
N ASN A 21 14.11 -8.57 8.40
CA ASN A 21 15.36 -9.13 7.88
C ASN A 21 15.59 -10.56 8.39
N ALA A 22 15.32 -10.82 9.66
CA ALA A 22 15.44 -12.17 10.22
C ALA A 22 14.38 -13.12 9.63
N LEU A 23 13.15 -12.62 9.43
CA LEU A 23 12.05 -13.41 8.87
C LEU A 23 12.24 -13.76 7.39
N PHE A 24 12.69 -12.80 6.58
CA PHE A 24 12.87 -12.96 5.14
C PHE A 24 14.27 -13.45 4.76
N GLY A 25 15.23 -13.38 5.67
CA GLY A 25 16.62 -13.76 5.41
C GLY A 25 17.36 -12.82 4.46
N THR A 26 16.87 -11.60 4.27
CA THR A 26 17.47 -10.59 3.39
C THR A 26 17.20 -9.17 3.88
N GLU A 27 18.12 -8.25 3.55
CA GLU A 27 17.97 -6.81 3.78
C GLU A 27 16.90 -6.20 2.84
N PRO A 28 16.33 -5.03 3.21
CA PRO A 28 15.36 -4.33 2.36
C PRO A 28 15.98 -3.87 1.05
N SER A 29 15.21 -3.93 -0.05
CA SER A 29 15.62 -3.38 -1.35
C SER A 29 15.53 -1.85 -1.39
N VAL A 30 14.70 -1.25 -0.54
CA VAL A 30 14.64 0.21 -0.34
C VAL A 30 14.60 0.50 1.15
N GLN A 31 15.46 1.40 1.61
CA GLN A 31 15.46 1.89 2.99
C GLN A 31 15.57 3.42 3.01
N LYS A 32 14.71 4.05 3.81
CA LYS A 32 14.64 5.49 4.09
C LYS A 32 14.49 5.69 5.60
N GLU A 33 14.46 6.93 6.06
CA GLU A 33 14.37 7.27 7.48
C GLU A 33 13.08 6.76 8.15
N ASP A 34 11.98 6.68 7.40
CA ASP A 34 10.64 6.37 7.90
C ASP A 34 9.96 5.21 7.13
N TYR A 35 10.71 4.50 6.28
CA TYR A 35 10.19 3.50 5.35
C TYR A 35 11.23 2.45 4.98
N ALA A 36 10.80 1.19 4.90
CA ALA A 36 11.59 0.10 4.33
C ALA A 36 10.72 -0.81 3.47
N LYS A 37 11.30 -1.36 2.40
CA LYS A 37 10.63 -2.27 1.46
C LYS A 37 11.50 -3.47 1.14
N TRP A 38 10.90 -4.64 1.02
CA TRP A 38 11.48 -5.87 0.51
C TRP A 38 10.72 -6.30 -0.75
N GLU A 39 11.48 -6.69 -1.78
CA GLU A 39 10.94 -7.30 -3.01
C GLU A 39 11.37 -8.76 -3.07
N LEU A 40 10.53 -9.63 -2.50
CA LEU A 40 10.78 -11.06 -2.40
C LEU A 40 10.39 -11.78 -3.69
N THR A 41 11.15 -12.81 -4.06
CA THR A 41 10.91 -13.60 -5.28
C THR A 41 10.24 -14.95 -5.01
N ASP A 42 10.51 -15.57 -3.86
CA ASP A 42 9.90 -16.83 -3.42
C ASP A 42 9.64 -16.80 -1.91
N PRO A 43 8.41 -16.47 -1.45
CA PRO A 43 7.24 -16.12 -2.26
C PRO A 43 7.36 -14.73 -2.91
N ALA A 44 6.61 -14.51 -4.00
CA ALA A 44 6.60 -13.24 -4.72
C ALA A 44 5.79 -12.16 -3.96
N VAL A 45 6.47 -11.37 -3.13
CA VAL A 45 5.85 -10.38 -2.23
C VAL A 45 6.57 -9.04 -2.33
N ASN A 46 5.79 -7.96 -2.42
CA ASN A 46 6.23 -6.59 -2.16
C ASN A 46 5.82 -6.23 -0.72
N PHE A 47 6.76 -6.28 0.20
CA PHE A 47 6.49 -6.04 1.61
C PHE A 47 7.05 -4.68 2.03
N ALA A 48 6.25 -3.84 2.67
CA ALA A 48 6.67 -2.53 3.12
C ALA A 48 6.30 -2.29 4.58
N ILE A 49 7.14 -1.52 5.27
CA ILE A 49 6.83 -0.97 6.59
C ILE A 49 7.09 0.52 6.65
N SER A 50 6.35 1.22 7.51
CA SER A 50 6.63 2.62 7.79
C SER A 50 6.34 3.02 9.24
N ALA A 51 7.12 3.97 9.76
CA ALA A 51 6.95 4.54 11.10
C ALA A 51 6.49 6.00 11.01
N ARG A 52 5.21 6.20 10.68
CA ARG A 52 4.64 7.52 10.32
C ARG A 52 3.52 7.99 11.23
N GLY A 53 3.46 7.45 12.45
CA GLY A 53 2.44 7.80 13.45
C GLY A 53 1.04 7.24 13.17
N ARG A 54 0.88 6.33 12.22
CA ARG A 54 -0.33 5.50 12.08
C ARG A 54 -0.36 4.42 13.16
N GLU A 55 -1.56 3.92 13.46
CA GLU A 55 -1.71 2.80 14.39
C GLU A 55 -0.88 1.60 13.90
N PRO A 56 -0.05 0.97 14.75
CA PRO A 56 0.70 -0.21 14.35
C PRO A 56 -0.22 -1.36 13.94
N GLY A 57 0.05 -1.96 12.78
CA GLY A 57 -0.80 -3.02 12.23
C GLY A 57 -0.74 -3.09 10.72
N VAL A 58 -1.52 -4.01 10.14
CA VAL A 58 -1.72 -4.05 8.68
C VAL A 58 -2.44 -2.78 8.27
N ASP A 59 -1.76 -2.00 7.46
CA ASP A 59 -2.21 -0.68 7.05
C ASP A 59 -3.03 -0.76 5.76
N HIS A 60 -2.51 -1.48 4.77
CA HIS A 60 -3.25 -1.87 3.57
C HIS A 60 -2.64 -3.10 2.91
N LEU A 61 -3.42 -3.72 2.04
CA LEU A 61 -3.05 -4.86 1.21
C LEU A 61 -3.07 -4.45 -0.26
N GLY A 62 -2.53 -5.28 -1.15
CA GLY A 62 -2.64 -4.97 -2.56
C GLY A 62 -2.02 -5.96 -3.53
N PHE A 63 -1.99 -5.54 -4.79
CA PHE A 63 -1.28 -6.23 -5.86
C PHE A 63 -0.42 -5.25 -6.65
N GLN A 64 0.87 -5.55 -6.75
CA GLN A 64 1.78 -4.87 -7.67
C GLN A 64 1.71 -5.57 -9.03
N ALA A 65 1.21 -4.88 -10.04
CA ALA A 65 1.22 -5.33 -11.43
C ALA A 65 2.67 -5.43 -11.97
N ALA A 66 2.93 -6.42 -12.82
CA ALA A 66 4.23 -6.57 -13.48
C ALA A 66 4.38 -5.65 -14.70
N ASP A 67 3.26 -5.22 -15.29
CA ASP A 67 3.21 -4.34 -16.46
C ASP A 67 1.89 -3.55 -16.52
N GLU A 68 1.80 -2.61 -17.45
CA GLU A 68 0.64 -1.73 -17.66
C GLU A 68 -0.64 -2.50 -18.05
N ALA A 69 -0.50 -3.60 -18.80
CA ALA A 69 -1.65 -4.41 -19.20
C ALA A 69 -2.24 -5.15 -17.99
N GLU A 70 -1.39 -5.72 -17.13
CA GLU A 70 -1.80 -6.33 -15.87
C GLU A 70 -2.42 -5.28 -14.92
N GLN A 71 -1.87 -4.07 -14.87
CA GLN A 71 -2.44 -2.97 -14.08
C GLN A 71 -3.84 -2.58 -14.54
N THR A 72 -4.06 -2.51 -15.85
CA THR A 72 -5.39 -2.22 -16.41
C THR A 72 -6.40 -3.27 -15.96
N HIS A 73 -6.04 -4.56 -16.03
CA HIS A 73 -6.91 -5.64 -15.58
C HIS A 73 -7.17 -5.62 -14.06
N LEU A 74 -6.16 -5.31 -13.25
CA LEU A 74 -6.31 -5.20 -11.79
C LEU A 74 -7.18 -4.00 -11.40
N ALA A 75 -7.02 -2.87 -12.09
CA ALA A 75 -7.85 -1.69 -11.90
C ALA A 75 -9.34 -1.95 -12.19
N GLU A 76 -9.65 -2.67 -13.28
CA GLU A 76 -11.03 -3.04 -13.60
C GLU A 76 -11.66 -3.95 -12.53
N ARG A 77 -10.87 -4.89 -11.98
CA ARG A 77 -11.31 -5.73 -10.86
C ARG A 77 -11.57 -4.91 -9.60
N ALA A 78 -10.68 -3.98 -9.26
CA ALA A 78 -10.85 -3.09 -8.11
C ALA A 78 -12.14 -2.26 -8.24
N ARG A 79 -12.38 -1.63 -9.40
CA ARG A 79 -13.62 -0.87 -9.68
C ARG A 79 -14.89 -1.73 -9.63
N THR A 80 -14.78 -3.00 -10.01
CA THR A 80 -15.91 -3.95 -9.93
C THR A 80 -16.20 -4.35 -8.49
N ALA A 81 -15.16 -4.49 -7.66
CA ALA A 81 -15.27 -4.85 -6.25
C ALA A 81 -15.82 -3.69 -5.41
N ASP A 82 -15.40 -2.46 -5.71
CA ASP A 82 -15.83 -1.24 -5.03
C ASP A 82 -16.01 -0.11 -6.04
N ALA A 83 -17.27 0.12 -6.43
CA ALA A 83 -17.63 1.17 -7.40
C ALA A 83 -17.44 2.59 -6.85
N ALA A 84 -17.31 2.75 -5.52
CA ALA A 84 -16.97 4.02 -4.88
C ALA A 84 -15.45 4.24 -4.75
N GLY A 85 -14.65 3.23 -5.15
CA GLY A 85 -13.19 3.26 -5.07
C GLY A 85 -12.56 4.47 -5.78
N LEU A 86 -11.58 5.08 -5.11
CA LEU A 86 -10.83 6.22 -5.60
C LEU A 86 -9.79 5.75 -6.62
N ALA A 87 -9.82 6.32 -7.83
CA ALA A 87 -8.78 6.14 -8.84
C ALA A 87 -7.77 7.28 -8.74
N GLU A 88 -6.50 6.94 -8.56
CA GLU A 88 -5.37 7.88 -8.51
C GLU A 88 -4.40 7.56 -9.66
N VAL A 89 -4.61 8.21 -10.80
CA VAL A 89 -3.80 7.99 -12.02
C VAL A 89 -2.60 8.94 -12.04
N GLY A 90 -1.39 8.42 -12.31
CA GLY A 90 -0.16 9.22 -12.45
C GLY A 90 0.43 9.81 -11.17
N THR A 91 0.13 9.22 -10.01
CA THR A 91 0.45 9.79 -8.69
C THR A 91 1.85 9.37 -8.22
N THR A 92 2.66 10.31 -7.73
CA THR A 92 3.92 9.99 -7.03
C THR A 92 3.64 9.73 -5.56
N CYS A 93 3.99 8.53 -5.09
CA CYS A 93 3.71 8.08 -3.74
C CYS A 93 4.59 6.93 -3.29
N CYS A 94 5.00 6.93 -2.03
CA CYS A 94 5.89 5.91 -1.47
C CYS A 94 7.23 5.81 -2.19
N TYR A 95 7.78 6.94 -2.65
CA TYR A 95 9.03 6.97 -3.43
C TYR A 95 8.92 6.18 -4.75
N ALA A 96 7.73 6.11 -5.36
CA ALA A 96 7.52 5.58 -6.70
C ALA A 96 6.48 6.40 -7.48
N VAL A 97 6.62 6.44 -8.80
CA VAL A 97 5.55 6.92 -9.70
C VAL A 97 4.69 5.72 -10.06
N SER A 98 3.38 5.78 -9.86
CA SER A 98 2.50 4.64 -10.13
C SER A 98 1.08 5.08 -10.48
N ASP A 99 0.43 4.32 -11.36
CA ASP A 99 -1.03 4.35 -11.45
C ASP A 99 -1.59 3.50 -10.33
N LYS A 100 -2.47 4.07 -9.50
CA LYS A 100 -2.99 3.46 -8.28
C LYS A 100 -4.52 3.42 -8.30
N TYR A 101 -5.09 2.31 -7.85
CA TYR A 101 -6.52 2.19 -7.63
C TYR A 101 -6.76 1.61 -6.24
N TRP A 102 -7.67 2.24 -5.51
CA TRP A 102 -8.05 1.84 -4.16
C TRP A 102 -9.45 1.24 -4.12
N ALA A 103 -9.62 0.23 -3.28
CA ALA A 103 -10.91 -0.34 -2.89
C ALA A 103 -10.90 -0.60 -1.38
N THR A 104 -12.06 -0.55 -0.73
CA THR A 104 -12.19 -0.96 0.67
C THR A 104 -13.07 -2.19 0.75
N ASP A 105 -12.61 -3.24 1.44
CA ASP A 105 -13.39 -4.46 1.60
C ASP A 105 -14.47 -4.32 2.70
N PRO A 106 -15.43 -5.27 2.80
CA PRO A 106 -16.48 -5.21 3.81
C PRO A 106 -15.99 -5.28 5.27
N ALA A 107 -14.73 -5.65 5.52
CA ALA A 107 -14.11 -5.65 6.84
C ALA A 107 -13.38 -4.33 7.14
N GLY A 108 -13.36 -3.38 6.20
CA GLY A 108 -12.69 -2.09 6.33
C GLY A 108 -11.22 -2.11 5.95
N VAL A 109 -10.71 -3.20 5.35
CA VAL A 109 -9.32 -3.26 4.89
C VAL A 109 -9.19 -2.51 3.58
N ALA A 110 -8.23 -1.60 3.49
CA ALA A 110 -7.88 -0.92 2.25
C ALA A 110 -7.04 -1.81 1.34
N TRP A 111 -7.39 -1.82 0.06
CA TRP A 111 -6.73 -2.57 -0.99
C TRP A 111 -6.22 -1.63 -2.09
N GLU A 112 -4.96 -1.77 -2.48
CA GLU A 112 -4.32 -1.02 -3.55
C GLU A 112 -3.95 -1.93 -4.73
N THR A 113 -4.12 -1.44 -5.96
CA THR A 113 -3.47 -2.05 -7.15
C THR A 113 -2.61 -1.03 -7.84
N PHE A 114 -1.36 -1.37 -8.12
CA PHE A 114 -0.40 -0.41 -8.69
C PHE A 114 0.64 -1.04 -9.60
N HIS A 115 1.17 -0.23 -10.53
CA HIS A 115 2.33 -0.55 -11.34
C HIS A 115 3.46 0.44 -11.04
N SER A 116 4.61 -0.05 -10.59
CA SER A 116 5.77 0.79 -10.30
C SER A 116 6.47 1.23 -11.58
N LEU A 117 6.44 2.53 -11.89
CA LEU A 117 7.07 3.13 -13.07
C LEU A 117 8.50 3.65 -12.82
N GLY A 118 8.97 3.61 -11.58
CA GLY A 118 10.32 4.04 -11.18
C GLY A 118 10.39 4.45 -9.71
N GLU A 119 11.58 4.89 -9.27
CA GLU A 119 11.79 5.46 -7.93
C GLU A 119 11.56 6.99 -7.95
N ALA A 120 10.99 7.52 -6.88
CA ALA A 120 10.86 8.95 -6.60
C ALA A 120 11.69 9.31 -5.36
N GLN A 121 12.20 10.55 -5.30
CA GLN A 121 13.02 11.01 -4.17
C GLN A 121 12.19 11.43 -2.95
N LEU A 122 10.90 11.69 -3.16
CA LEU A 122 9.96 12.14 -2.14
C LEU A 122 8.88 11.08 -1.92
N PHE A 123 8.46 10.92 -0.68
CA PHE A 123 7.38 9.99 -0.34
C PHE A 123 6.03 10.45 -0.91
N HIS A 124 5.84 11.76 -0.99
CA HIS A 124 4.64 12.39 -1.52
C HIS A 124 5.05 13.57 -2.40
N ASP A 125 4.38 13.72 -3.53
CA ASP A 125 4.33 15.01 -4.21
C ASP A 125 3.19 15.82 -3.56
N PRO A 126 3.40 17.06 -3.08
CA PRO A 126 2.34 17.89 -2.50
C PRO A 126 1.17 18.19 -3.44
N ALA A 127 1.29 17.91 -4.74
CA ALA A 127 0.19 17.96 -5.71
C ALA A 127 -0.65 16.66 -5.79
N SER A 128 -0.28 15.64 -5.03
CA SER A 128 -0.81 14.26 -5.07
C SER A 128 -1.37 13.92 -3.68
N SER A 129 -2.55 13.28 -3.61
CA SER A 129 -3.17 12.83 -2.36
C SER A 129 -3.09 11.32 -2.30
N CYS A 130 -1.93 10.78 -1.92
CA CYS A 130 -1.68 9.34 -1.89
C CYS A 130 -1.76 8.71 -0.48
N CYS A 131 -2.62 9.26 0.37
CA CYS A 131 -2.91 8.59 1.63
C CYS A 131 -3.97 7.53 1.37
N THR A 132 -3.79 6.34 1.96
CA THR A 132 -4.91 5.41 2.19
C THR A 132 -6.12 6.23 2.63
N PRO A 133 -7.27 6.15 1.94
CA PRO A 133 -8.45 6.92 2.32
C PRO A 133 -8.72 6.66 3.80
N ALA A 134 -8.89 7.72 4.59
CA ALA A 134 -9.32 7.54 5.97
C ALA A 134 -10.63 6.75 5.93
N ALA A 135 -10.67 5.60 6.59
CA ALA A 135 -11.89 4.84 6.74
C ALA A 135 -12.94 5.78 7.37
N GLU A 136 -14.01 6.08 6.64
CA GLU A 136 -15.12 6.84 7.18
C GLU A 136 -15.69 6.01 8.32
N GLU A 137 -15.62 6.52 9.55
CA GLU A 137 -16.22 5.84 10.70
C GLU A 137 -17.70 5.55 10.37
N PRO A 138 -18.18 4.31 10.56
CA PRO A 138 -19.60 4.05 10.40
C PRO A 138 -20.34 4.97 11.35
N ALA A 139 -21.14 5.88 10.79
CA ALA A 139 -21.98 6.79 11.55
C ALA A 139 -22.72 5.96 12.59
N SER A 140 -22.45 6.24 13.87
CA SER A 140 -23.14 5.58 14.97
C SER A 140 -24.63 5.81 14.78
N THR A 141 -25.37 4.80 14.32
CA THR A 141 -26.81 4.77 14.43
C THR A 141 -27.11 4.60 15.91
N GLY A 142 -27.14 5.75 16.58
CA GLY A 142 -27.61 5.86 17.94
C GLY A 142 -29.01 5.27 18.02
N CYS A 143 -29.13 4.17 18.77
CA CYS A 143 -30.38 3.76 19.38
C CYS A 143 -31.03 4.96 20.08
N CYS A 144 -32.26 5.28 19.71
CA CYS A 144 -33.28 5.95 20.54
C CYS A 144 -34.61 5.96 19.77
N GLY A 145 -35.65 5.31 20.31
CA GLY A 145 -37.05 5.41 19.84
C GLY A 145 -37.80 4.09 19.85
#